data_AF-A0A2A9MBH5-F1
#
_entry.id   AF-A0A2A9MBH5-F1
#
_cell.length_a   1.000
_cell.length_b   1.000
_cell.length_c   1.000
_cell.angle_alpha   90.00
_cell.angle_beta   90.00
_cell.angle_gamma   90.00
#
_symmetry.space_group_name_H-M   'P 1'
#
loop_
_entity.id
_entity.type
_entity.pdbx_description
1 polymer ?
#
loop_
_entity_poly.entity_id
_entity_poly.type
_entity_poly.pdbx_seq_one_letter_code
_entity_poly.pdbx_strand_id
1 'polypeptide(L)'
;MARRNPLAKDPLHDDSLLMIPPPGFKFIPKSEVICGKAGCFECFDIYCERCESKDRRIVELEMRNNDLVKYITQLQAKLFGSPSVPQRRPPVSRSTLGAQPSATGQPGPGYPGYGGAVSPPAVGVAGEPFAFIQSPVLYDPSMDLSYVATTSFAPAPPDSIGGPPSRPAGRK
;
A
#
# COMPACT_ATOMS: atom_id res chain seq x y z
N MET A 1 -41.85 38.78 -48.62
CA MET A 1 -40.92 38.06 -49.52
C MET A 1 -39.94 37.29 -48.67
N ALA A 2 -39.93 35.97 -48.79
CA ALA A 2 -39.01 35.08 -48.09
C ALA A 2 -37.64 35.03 -48.77
N ARG A 3 -36.57 34.92 -48.00
CA ARG A 3 -35.49 33.95 -48.27
C ARG A 3 -34.97 33.36 -46.96
N ARG A 4 -34.99 32.04 -46.94
CA ARG A 4 -34.57 31.10 -45.89
C ARG A 4 -33.04 30.94 -45.89
N ASN A 5 -32.49 30.80 -44.67
CA ASN A 5 -31.40 29.88 -44.24
C ASN A 5 -30.00 29.96 -44.92
N PRO A 6 -28.92 29.43 -44.28
CA PRO A 6 -28.93 28.44 -43.18
C PRO A 6 -28.00 28.74 -41.97
N LEU A 7 -28.37 28.13 -40.83
CA LEU A 7 -27.50 27.28 -40.01
C LEU A 7 -26.00 27.33 -40.41
N ALA A 8 -25.22 28.16 -39.71
CA ALA A 8 -23.79 27.90 -39.58
C ALA A 8 -23.66 26.79 -38.54
N LYS A 9 -23.78 25.56 -39.03
CA LYS A 9 -23.48 24.33 -38.32
C LYS A 9 -22.01 24.41 -37.94
N ASP A 10 -21.73 24.35 -36.63
CA ASP A 10 -20.39 24.14 -36.07
C ASP A 10 -19.57 23.18 -36.93
N PRO A 11 -18.42 23.61 -37.47
CA PRO A 11 -17.45 22.70 -38.02
C PRO A 11 -16.22 22.69 -37.11
N LEU A 12 -15.96 21.52 -36.50
CA LEU A 12 -14.78 21.17 -35.70
C LEU A 12 -14.89 21.38 -34.18
N HIS A 13 -15.95 20.86 -33.55
CA HIS A 13 -15.64 20.01 -32.39
C HIS A 13 -15.05 18.72 -32.94
N ASP A 14 -13.74 18.75 -33.10
CA ASP A 14 -12.91 17.63 -33.49
C ASP A 14 -12.94 16.64 -32.33
N ASP A 15 -13.97 15.80 -32.28
CA ASP A 15 -14.12 14.70 -31.31
C ASP A 15 -12.94 13.70 -31.38
N SER A 16 -12.06 13.83 -32.37
CA SER A 16 -10.79 13.10 -32.50
C SER A 16 -9.65 13.67 -31.64
N LEU A 17 -9.81 14.87 -31.05
CA LEU A 17 -8.87 15.49 -30.09
C LEU A 17 -9.35 15.39 -28.64
N LEU A 18 -10.56 14.85 -28.40
CA LEU A 18 -11.04 14.56 -27.05
C LEU A 18 -10.27 13.37 -26.48
N MET A 19 -9.34 13.67 -25.57
CA MET A 19 -8.71 12.68 -24.71
C MET A 19 -9.80 11.81 -24.07
N ILE A 20 -9.92 10.55 -24.48
CA ILE A 20 -10.87 9.62 -23.90
C ILE A 20 -10.28 9.12 -22.57
N PRO A 21 -10.88 9.42 -21.41
CA PRO A 21 -10.35 8.93 -20.15
C PRO A 21 -10.44 7.40 -20.09
N PRO A 22 -9.49 6.73 -19.41
CA PRO A 22 -9.61 5.30 -19.13
C PRO A 22 -10.94 4.96 -18.46
N PRO A 23 -11.48 3.74 -18.64
CA PRO A 23 -12.76 3.36 -18.04
C PRO A 23 -12.80 3.61 -16.53
N GLY A 24 -13.81 4.37 -16.08
CA GLY A 24 -13.98 4.73 -14.65
C GLY A 24 -13.26 6.01 -14.21
N PHE A 25 -12.55 6.69 -15.13
CA PHE A 25 -11.93 7.99 -14.88
C PHE A 25 -12.69 9.09 -15.64
N LYS A 26 -12.62 10.31 -15.12
CA LYS A 26 -13.20 11.52 -15.73
C LYS A 26 -12.12 12.59 -15.81
N PHE A 27 -11.97 13.25 -16.95
CA PHE A 27 -11.11 14.44 -17.04
C PHE A 27 -11.91 15.69 -16.67
N ILE A 28 -11.38 16.49 -15.76
CA ILE A 28 -11.96 17.75 -15.29
C ILE A 28 -11.04 18.88 -15.75
N PRO A 29 -11.48 19.78 -16.64
CA PRO A 29 -10.68 20.94 -17.04
C PRO A 29 -10.39 21.84 -15.83
N LYS A 30 -9.13 22.25 -15.65
CA LYS A 30 -8.72 23.19 -14.58
C LYS A 30 -9.09 24.63 -14.88
N SER A 31 -9.11 25.00 -16.16
CA SER A 31 -9.38 26.34 -16.66
C SER A 31 -10.38 26.29 -17.81
N GLU A 32 -11.08 27.41 -18.01
CA GLU A 32 -12.03 27.58 -19.11
C GLU A 32 -11.33 27.53 -20.49
N VAL A 33 -10.09 28.02 -20.56
CA VAL A 33 -9.24 27.91 -21.75
C VAL A 33 -8.34 26.68 -21.63
N ILE A 34 -8.51 25.72 -22.54
CA ILE A 34 -7.65 24.55 -22.69
C ILE A 34 -6.69 24.74 -23.88
N CYS A 35 -5.45 24.28 -23.76
CA CYS A 35 -4.42 24.52 -24.78
C CYS A 35 -4.60 23.71 -26.09
N GLY A 36 -5.61 22.82 -26.16
CA GLY A 36 -5.91 21.99 -27.34
C GLY A 36 -4.86 20.92 -27.67
N LYS A 37 -3.79 20.80 -26.88
CA LYS A 37 -2.77 19.76 -27.08
C LYS A 37 -3.26 18.43 -26.50
N ALA A 38 -3.27 17.39 -27.33
CA ALA A 38 -3.50 16.02 -26.87
C ALA A 38 -2.47 15.65 -25.78
N GLY A 39 -2.91 15.06 -24.67
CA GLY A 39 -2.00 14.66 -23.59
C GLY A 39 -1.62 15.75 -22.59
N CYS A 40 -2.20 16.96 -22.65
CA CYS A 40 -1.83 18.02 -21.71
C CYS A 40 -2.46 17.85 -20.32
N PHE A 41 -1.79 17.13 -19.42
CA PHE A 41 -2.21 16.94 -18.01
C PHE A 41 -2.10 18.20 -17.14
N GLU A 42 -1.52 19.28 -17.66
CA GLU A 42 -1.54 20.58 -16.98
C GLU A 42 -2.91 21.27 -17.12
N CYS A 43 -3.66 20.99 -18.18
CA CYS A 43 -4.98 21.56 -18.41
C CYS A 43 -6.13 20.76 -17.77
N PHE A 44 -5.89 19.50 -17.41
CA PHE A 44 -6.91 18.58 -16.93
C PHE A 44 -6.49 17.91 -15.62
N ASP A 45 -7.41 17.83 -14.67
CA ASP A 45 -7.34 16.89 -13.56
C ASP A 45 -7.99 15.57 -13.93
N ILE A 46 -7.48 14.48 -13.37
CA ILE A 46 -8.03 13.15 -13.55
C ILE A 46 -8.77 12.76 -12.27
N TYR A 47 -10.08 12.60 -12.39
CA TYR A 47 -10.94 12.18 -11.29
C TYR A 47 -11.28 10.69 -11.40
N CYS A 48 -11.19 9.98 -10.26
CA CYS A 48 -11.61 8.60 -10.13
C CYS A 48 -12.42 8.45 -8.83
N GLU A 49 -13.69 8.04 -8.97
CA GLU A 49 -14.60 7.88 -7.83
C GLU A 49 -14.14 6.79 -6.84
N ARG A 50 -13.49 5.75 -7.36
CA ARG A 50 -12.88 4.69 -6.51
C ARG A 50 -11.68 5.21 -5.74
N CYS A 51 -10.82 6.01 -6.37
CA CYS A 51 -9.69 6.64 -5.69
C CYS A 51 -10.18 7.60 -4.62
N GLU A 52 -11.17 8.44 -4.92
CA GLU A 52 -11.76 9.39 -4.00
C GLU A 52 -12.34 8.69 -2.75
N SER A 53 -13.10 7.61 -2.95
CA SER A 53 -13.63 6.79 -1.86
C SER A 53 -12.52 6.15 -1.02
N LYS A 54 -11.44 5.68 -1.68
CA LYS A 54 -10.28 5.10 -1.00
C LYS A 54 -9.54 6.14 -0.17
N ASP A 55 -9.33 7.34 -0.71
CA ASP A 55 -8.63 8.43 -0.03
C ASP A 55 -9.41 8.90 1.20
N ARG A 56 -10.73 9.06 1.09
CA ARG A 56 -11.60 9.32 2.25
C ARG A 56 -11.44 8.25 3.34
N ARG A 57 -11.40 6.98 2.92
CA ARG A 57 -11.26 5.85 3.84
C ARG A 57 -9.88 5.81 4.51
N ILE A 58 -8.83 6.17 3.78
CA ILE A 58 -7.48 6.27 4.33
C ILE A 58 -7.44 7.33 5.44
N VAL A 59 -7.95 8.54 5.17
CA VAL A 59 -7.98 9.63 6.17
C VAL A 59 -8.77 9.22 7.42
N GLU A 60 -9.92 8.59 7.27
CA GLU A 60 -10.71 8.08 8.39
C GLU A 60 -9.93 7.06 9.24
N LEU A 61 -9.22 6.14 8.58
CA LEU A 61 -8.41 5.13 9.26
C LEU A 61 -7.18 5.75 9.94
N GLU A 62 -6.56 6.76 9.34
CA GLU A 62 -5.46 7.51 9.95
C GLU A 62 -5.90 8.23 11.22
N MET A 63 -7.09 8.86 11.22
CA MET A 63 -7.65 9.48 12.42
C MET A 63 -7.88 8.45 13.54
N ARG A 64 -8.51 7.32 13.22
CA ARG A 64 -8.74 6.23 14.19
C ARG A 64 -7.43 5.66 14.73
N ASN A 65 -6.45 5.47 13.86
CA ASN A 65 -5.14 4.98 14.27
C ASN A 65 -4.47 5.96 15.24
N ASN A 66 -4.47 7.26 14.92
CA ASN A 66 -3.95 8.30 15.81
C ASN A 66 -4.62 8.30 17.19
N ASP A 67 -5.94 8.12 17.24
CA ASP A 67 -6.67 8.06 18.51
C ASP A 67 -6.34 6.79 19.31
N LEU A 68 -6.19 5.64 18.64
CA LEU A 68 -5.73 4.40 19.27
C LEU A 68 -4.32 4.54 19.84
N VAL A 69 -3.40 5.17 19.10
CA VAL A 69 -2.02 5.43 19.56
C VAL A 69 -2.04 6.27 20.84
N LYS A 70 -2.79 7.38 20.86
CA LYS A 70 -2.93 8.21 22.07
C LYS A 70 -3.47 7.42 23.25
N TYR A 71 -4.49 6.60 23.03
CA TYR A 71 -5.09 5.79 24.09
C TYR A 71 -4.11 4.74 24.63
N ILE A 72 -3.37 4.07 23.75
CA ILE A 72 -2.31 3.14 24.13
C ILE A 72 -1.24 3.85 24.95
N THR A 73 -0.78 5.03 24.54
CA THR A 73 0.20 5.82 25.31
C THR A 73 -0.34 6.18 26.70
N GLN A 74 -1.61 6.57 26.81
CA GLN A 74 -2.24 6.84 28.11
C GLN A 74 -2.31 5.59 29.00
N LEU A 75 -2.61 4.43 28.43
CA LEU A 75 -2.63 3.16 29.16
C LEU A 75 -1.23 2.73 29.58
N GLN A 76 -0.24 2.86 28.71
CA GLN A 76 1.17 2.60 29.03
C GLN A 76 1.64 3.47 30.20
N ALA A 77 1.29 4.76 30.21
CA ALA A 77 1.60 5.66 31.33
C ALA A 77 0.92 5.26 32.65
N LYS A 78 -0.30 4.67 32.59
CA LYS A 78 -1.00 4.15 33.78
C LYS A 78 -0.40 2.84 34.28
N LEU A 79 -0.01 1.94 33.38
CA LEU A 79 0.49 0.60 33.71
C LEU A 79 1.95 0.60 34.17
N PHE A 80 2.80 1.37 33.49
CA PHE A 80 4.24 1.39 33.76
C PHE A 80 4.68 2.63 34.56
N GLY A 81 3.74 3.50 34.91
CA GLY A 81 3.99 4.78 35.54
C GLY A 81 4.53 5.79 34.52
N SER A 82 4.02 7.02 34.57
CA SER A 82 4.74 8.15 33.99
C SER A 82 6.10 8.23 34.67
N PRO A 83 7.24 8.35 33.96
CA PRO A 83 8.51 8.71 34.59
C PRO A 83 8.49 10.19 35.04
N SER A 84 7.50 10.58 35.84
CA SER A 84 7.55 11.77 36.67
C SER A 84 8.35 11.45 37.93
N VAL A 85 9.67 11.48 37.75
CA VAL A 85 10.70 11.98 38.67
C VAL A 85 10.33 12.02 40.17
N PRO A 86 10.94 11.16 41.01
CA PRO A 86 11.28 11.53 42.37
C PRO A 86 12.65 12.22 42.38
N GLN A 87 12.67 13.55 42.34
CA GLN A 87 13.87 14.34 42.60
C GLN A 87 14.14 14.32 44.11
N ARG A 88 14.80 13.26 44.57
CA ARG A 88 15.54 13.26 45.84
C ARG A 88 17.02 13.03 45.54
N ARG A 89 17.78 14.12 45.41
CA ARG A 89 19.20 14.13 45.82
C ARG A 89 19.25 14.21 47.35
N PRO A 90 20.22 13.55 48.00
CA PRO A 90 21.49 14.23 48.31
C PRO A 90 22.76 13.40 47.96
N PRO A 91 23.97 13.99 48.09
CA PRO A 91 25.24 13.54 47.48
C PRO A 91 25.84 12.35 48.27
N VAL A 92 26.91 11.64 47.86
CA VAL A 92 28.33 12.01 48.03
C VAL A 92 29.23 10.99 47.27
N SER A 93 30.21 11.52 46.52
CA SER A 93 31.60 11.08 46.24
C SER A 93 32.03 9.67 45.81
N ARG A 94 32.92 9.74 44.77
CA ARG A 94 34.21 9.04 44.55
C ARG A 94 34.15 7.62 44.00
N SER A 95 34.61 7.41 42.77
CA SER A 95 36.01 7.04 42.38
C SER A 95 35.88 5.66 41.71
N THR A 96 36.58 5.18 40.69
CA THR A 96 37.78 5.53 39.89
C THR A 96 37.88 4.43 38.82
N LEU A 97 38.65 4.66 37.75
CA LEU A 97 39.18 3.65 36.79
C LEU A 97 38.17 3.17 35.72
N GLY A 98 38.47 3.15 34.43
CA GLY A 98 39.72 3.40 33.74
C GLY A 98 39.60 3.04 32.24
N ALA A 99 40.61 3.45 31.48
CA ALA A 99 41.07 2.86 30.22
C ALA A 99 40.15 2.92 28.98
N GLN A 100 40.41 3.95 28.16
CA GLN A 100 40.48 3.84 26.70
C GLN A 100 41.69 2.94 26.33
N PRO A 101 41.65 2.20 25.20
CA PRO A 101 42.44 2.68 24.05
C PRO A 101 41.82 2.45 22.67
N SER A 102 42.27 3.29 21.73
CA SER A 102 42.05 3.28 20.29
C SER A 102 42.69 2.07 19.58
N ALA A 103 42.17 1.69 18.40
CA ALA A 103 43.01 1.34 17.23
C ALA A 103 42.23 1.34 15.90
N THR A 104 42.91 1.92 14.91
CA THR A 104 42.67 2.17 13.49
C THR A 104 42.59 0.91 12.61
N GLY A 105 41.87 0.94 11.46
CA GLY A 105 42.07 -0.02 10.36
C GLY A 105 40.93 -0.13 9.32
N GLN A 106 41.06 0.55 8.18
CA GLN A 106 40.37 0.31 6.87
C GLN A 106 41.01 -0.90 6.11
N PRO A 107 40.67 -1.28 4.84
CA PRO A 107 39.41 -1.30 4.04
C PRO A 107 39.18 -2.60 3.19
N GLY A 108 37.91 -2.95 2.83
CA GLY A 108 37.45 -3.81 1.68
C GLY A 108 37.93 -5.28 1.59
N PRO A 109 37.54 -6.12 0.58
CA PRO A 109 36.55 -5.98 -0.52
C PRO A 109 35.65 -7.24 -0.81
N GLY A 110 34.54 -7.06 -1.56
CA GLY A 110 34.11 -7.93 -2.69
C GLY A 110 33.30 -9.24 -2.49
N TYR A 111 32.41 -9.48 -3.49
CA TYR A 111 31.86 -10.77 -4.03
C TYR A 111 30.45 -11.26 -3.57
N PRO A 112 29.72 -12.09 -4.38
CA PRO A 112 28.76 -11.63 -5.41
C PRO A 112 27.39 -12.36 -5.40
N GLY A 113 26.46 -11.89 -6.24
CA GLY A 113 25.55 -12.68 -7.11
C GLY A 113 24.66 -13.80 -6.54
N TYR A 114 23.33 -13.65 -6.72
CA TYR A 114 22.49 -14.75 -7.20
C TYR A 114 21.49 -14.20 -8.23
N GLY A 115 21.71 -14.58 -9.49
CA GLY A 115 20.71 -14.51 -10.53
C GLY A 115 19.70 -15.64 -10.35
N GLY A 116 18.42 -15.30 -10.35
CA GLY A 116 17.30 -16.23 -10.49
C GLY A 116 16.67 -16.03 -11.85
N ALA A 117 16.73 -17.07 -12.68
CA ALA A 117 16.19 -17.12 -14.03
C ALA A 117 14.68 -16.78 -14.06
N VAL A 118 14.31 -15.87 -14.95
CA VAL A 118 12.90 -15.65 -15.32
C VAL A 118 12.54 -16.72 -16.35
N SER A 119 12.06 -17.87 -15.88
CA SER A 119 11.34 -18.81 -16.74
C SER A 119 9.85 -18.45 -16.72
N PRO A 120 9.17 -18.42 -17.88
CA PRO A 120 7.73 -18.17 -17.91
C PRO A 120 6.98 -19.33 -17.23
N PRO A 121 5.86 -19.07 -16.52
CA PRO A 121 5.15 -20.14 -15.82
C PRO A 121 4.55 -21.12 -16.82
N ALA A 122 4.94 -22.40 -16.66
CA ALA A 122 4.21 -23.53 -17.20
C ALA A 122 2.80 -23.53 -16.58
N VAL A 123 1.80 -23.87 -17.39
CA VAL A 123 0.40 -24.00 -16.99
C VAL A 123 0.30 -25.04 -15.86
N GLY A 124 0.15 -24.57 -14.62
CA GLY A 124 0.11 -25.40 -13.43
C GLY A 124 -1.18 -26.21 -13.35
N VAL A 125 -1.02 -27.48 -12.96
CA VAL A 125 -2.10 -28.40 -12.59
C VAL A 125 -2.92 -27.77 -11.45
N ALA A 126 -4.24 -27.84 -11.53
CA ALA A 126 -5.14 -27.32 -10.51
C ALA A 126 -4.84 -27.99 -9.16
N GLY A 127 -4.36 -27.20 -8.20
CA GLY A 127 -4.11 -27.63 -6.81
C GLY A 127 -2.67 -27.44 -6.31
N GLU A 128 -1.69 -27.25 -7.20
CA GLU A 128 -0.30 -27.02 -6.77
C GLU A 128 -0.07 -25.57 -6.29
N PRO A 129 0.73 -25.37 -5.23
CA PRO A 129 1.09 -24.03 -4.77
C PRO A 129 1.89 -23.26 -5.81
N PHE A 130 1.48 -22.02 -6.10
CA PHE A 130 2.14 -21.18 -7.10
C PHE A 130 3.13 -20.19 -6.48
N ALA A 131 3.10 -19.99 -5.15
CA ALA A 131 4.03 -19.11 -4.45
C ALA A 131 4.32 -19.60 -3.03
N PHE A 132 5.48 -19.21 -2.50
CA PHE A 132 5.93 -19.51 -1.15
C PHE A 132 6.58 -18.31 -0.50
N ILE A 133 6.34 -18.10 0.79
CA ILE A 133 7.04 -17.10 1.62
C ILE A 133 7.62 -17.81 2.86
N GLN A 134 8.88 -17.54 3.16
CA GLN A 134 9.55 -18.06 4.35
C GLN A 134 9.73 -16.97 5.40
N SER A 135 9.48 -17.29 6.67
CA SER A 135 9.83 -16.41 7.78
C SER A 135 11.36 -16.38 7.98
N PRO A 136 11.89 -15.36 8.68
CA PRO A 136 13.19 -15.47 9.32
C PRO A 136 13.23 -16.66 10.29
N VAL A 137 14.43 -17.04 10.74
CA VAL A 137 14.59 -18.04 11.80
C VAL A 137 13.97 -17.49 13.08
N LEU A 138 12.91 -18.14 13.55
CA LEU A 138 12.22 -17.81 14.80
C LEU A 138 12.71 -18.77 15.87
N TYR A 139 13.07 -18.23 17.03
CA TYR A 139 13.41 -19.03 18.20
C TYR A 139 12.22 -19.05 19.16
N ASP A 140 11.78 -20.25 19.56
CA ASP A 140 10.72 -20.45 20.55
C ASP A 140 11.33 -20.82 21.91
N PRO A 141 11.29 -19.93 22.91
CA PRO A 141 11.85 -20.21 24.24
C PRO A 141 11.07 -21.28 25.03
N SER A 142 9.81 -21.55 24.67
CA SER A 142 9.00 -22.55 25.36
C SER A 142 9.32 -23.98 24.92
N MET A 143 9.81 -24.13 23.68
CA MET A 143 10.21 -25.40 23.09
C MET A 143 11.74 -25.54 22.94
N ASP A 144 12.50 -24.50 23.27
CA ASP A 144 13.95 -24.38 23.09
C ASP A 144 14.42 -24.79 21.67
N LEU A 145 13.64 -24.41 20.67
CA LEU A 145 13.83 -24.81 19.28
C LEU A 145 13.77 -23.60 18.36
N SER A 146 14.63 -23.63 17.34
CA SER A 146 14.58 -22.66 16.23
C SER A 146 13.84 -23.28 15.06
N TYR A 147 12.90 -22.54 14.47
CA TYR A 147 12.14 -23.00 13.30
C TYR A 147 12.01 -21.90 12.23
N VAL A 148 11.70 -22.33 11.00
CA VAL A 148 11.38 -21.46 9.87
C VAL A 148 9.99 -21.83 9.38
N ALA A 149 9.06 -20.88 9.39
CA ALA A 149 7.72 -21.09 8.87
C ALA A 149 7.72 -20.88 7.35
N THR A 150 7.17 -21.83 6.60
CA THR A 150 6.93 -21.69 5.16
C THR A 150 5.44 -21.59 4.91
N THR A 151 5.00 -20.48 4.31
CA THR A 151 3.62 -20.27 3.88
C THR A 151 3.54 -20.53 2.39
N SER A 152 2.63 -21.41 1.96
CA SER A 152 2.36 -21.69 0.55
C SER A 152 1.02 -21.09 0.10
N PHE A 153 0.95 -20.63 -1.15
CA PHE A 153 -0.26 -20.08 -1.74
C PHE A 153 -0.74 -21.01 -2.85
N ALA A 154 -1.92 -21.60 -2.68
CA ALA A 154 -2.57 -22.44 -3.67
C ALA A 154 -3.80 -21.73 -4.26
N PRO A 155 -4.17 -22.00 -5.53
CA PRO A 155 -5.39 -21.47 -6.11
C PRO A 155 -6.62 -21.90 -5.31
N ALA A 156 -7.57 -20.99 -5.11
CA ALA A 156 -8.83 -21.32 -4.43
C ALA A 156 -9.64 -22.33 -5.26
N PRO A 157 -10.33 -23.29 -4.61
CA PRO A 157 -11.30 -24.14 -5.29
C PRO A 157 -12.39 -23.28 -5.95
N PRO A 158 -12.89 -23.66 -7.13
CA PRO A 158 -13.87 -22.86 -7.89
C PRO A 158 -15.16 -22.56 -7.10
N ASP A 159 -15.48 -23.35 -6.09
CA ASP A 159 -16.70 -23.23 -5.27
C ASP A 159 -16.56 -22.25 -4.08
N SER A 160 -15.40 -21.63 -3.88
CA SER A 160 -15.14 -20.76 -2.72
C SER A 160 -15.43 -19.27 -2.95
N ILE A 161 -15.78 -18.88 -4.17
CA ILE A 161 -16.16 -17.50 -4.51
C ILE A 161 -17.68 -17.38 -4.32
N GLY A 162 -18.08 -17.01 -3.10
CA GLY A 162 -19.47 -16.92 -2.67
C GLY A 162 -20.34 -16.01 -3.54
N GLY A 163 -21.12 -16.63 -4.43
CA GLY A 163 -22.44 -16.16 -4.83
C GLY A 163 -23.52 -16.98 -4.09
N PRO A 164 -24.70 -16.41 -3.80
CA PRO A 164 -25.75 -17.12 -3.07
C PRO A 164 -26.16 -18.41 -3.81
N PRO A 165 -26.52 -19.49 -3.10
CA PRO A 165 -26.90 -20.74 -3.75
C PRO A 165 -28.19 -20.53 -4.55
N SER A 166 -28.11 -20.63 -5.87
CA SER A 166 -29.28 -20.75 -6.73
C SER A 166 -30.01 -22.05 -6.34
N ARG A 167 -31.18 -21.92 -5.70
CA ARG A 167 -32.07 -23.03 -5.39
C ARG A 167 -32.30 -23.88 -6.65
N PRO A 168 -32.19 -25.22 -6.58
CA PRO A 168 -32.62 -26.06 -7.68
C PRO A 168 -34.15 -25.98 -7.80
N ALA A 169 -34.64 -25.53 -8.95
CA ALA A 169 -36.04 -25.57 -9.29
C ALA A 169 -36.47 -27.05 -9.43
N GLY A 170 -37.25 -27.54 -8.47
CA GLY A 170 -37.90 -28.83 -8.57
C GLY A 170 -38.85 -28.85 -9.77
N ARG A 171 -38.57 -29.73 -10.74
CA ARG A 171 -39.53 -30.11 -11.78
C ARG A 171 -40.39 -31.26 -11.25
N LYS A 172 -41.70 -31.06 -11.34
CA LYS A 172 -42.74 -32.09 -11.23
C LYS A 172 -42.59 -33.11 -12.36
#